data_AF-A0A845L519-F1
#
_entry.id   AF-A0A845L519-F1
#
_cell.length_a   1.000
_cell.length_b   1.000
_cell.length_c   1.000
_cell.angle_alpha   90.00
_cell.angle_beta   90.00
_cell.angle_gamma   90.00
#
_symmetry.space_group_name_H-M   'P 1'
#
loop_
_entity.id
_entity.type
_entity.pdbx_description
1 polymer ?
#
loop_
_entity_poly.entity_id
_entity_poly.type
_entity_poly.pdbx_seq_one_letter_code
_entity_poly.pdbx_strand_id
1 'polypeptide(L)'
;MANGINGDEWRRPALRARVRFDFHTPIRKNRLFFGAPDVDKEAEMIREQQVALLRNVPIQGITVEDIDMAIDIYILLDEATGREIAFAPVIVTVGADTLEDLLRFTLRDEYRKIELIEPEQFFLHRFELERFIFRINEDQKQYRQALERRLTPR
;
A
#
# COMPACT_ATOMS: atom_id res chain seq x y z
N MET A 1 34.97 28.20 -22.05
CA MET A 1 34.29 27.29 -23.01
C MET A 1 34.61 25.87 -22.62
N ALA A 2 33.64 24.97 -22.82
CA ALA A 2 33.58 23.55 -22.43
C ALA A 2 33.16 23.29 -20.96
N ASN A 3 31.86 23.43 -20.70
CA ASN A 3 31.17 22.68 -19.64
C ASN A 3 31.11 21.21 -20.07
N GLY A 4 31.82 20.34 -19.37
CA GLY A 4 31.63 18.89 -19.45
C GLY A 4 30.34 18.53 -18.71
N ILE A 5 29.32 18.18 -19.48
CA ILE A 5 28.03 17.69 -19.01
C ILE A 5 28.28 16.31 -18.37
N ASN A 6 28.15 16.22 -17.05
CA ASN A 6 28.23 14.95 -16.33
C ASN A 6 27.04 14.08 -16.72
N GLY A 7 27.31 12.82 -17.09
CA GLY A 7 26.33 11.83 -17.53
C GLY A 7 25.36 11.32 -16.45
N ASP A 8 25.10 12.10 -15.41
CA ASP A 8 24.20 11.77 -14.30
C ASP A 8 22.81 12.43 -14.44
N GLU A 9 22.60 13.23 -15.49
CA GLU A 9 21.48 14.18 -15.61
C GLU A 9 20.16 13.61 -16.20
N TRP A 10 20.00 12.27 -16.29
CA TRP A 10 18.77 11.63 -16.78
C TRP A 10 18.17 10.60 -15.82
N ARG A 11 18.38 10.73 -14.51
CA ARG A 11 17.45 10.11 -13.55
C ARG A 11 16.35 11.11 -13.29
N ARG A 12 15.14 10.87 -13.84
CA ARG A 12 13.95 11.56 -13.35
C ARG A 12 13.96 11.42 -11.82
N PRO A 13 13.77 12.49 -11.04
CA PRO A 13 13.67 12.34 -9.60
C PRO A 13 12.55 11.33 -9.33
N ALA A 14 12.89 10.27 -8.59
CA ALA A 14 11.95 9.20 -8.27
C ALA A 14 10.70 9.83 -7.63
N LEU A 15 9.52 9.33 -7.98
CA LEU A 15 8.27 9.75 -7.34
C LEU A 15 8.36 9.41 -5.87
N ARG A 16 8.28 10.41 -5.01
CA ARG A 16 8.34 10.21 -3.57
C ARG A 16 6.95 10.34 -2.99
N ALA A 17 6.53 9.36 -2.19
CA ALA A 17 5.19 9.32 -1.65
C ALA A 17 5.16 8.80 -0.22
N ARG A 18 4.19 9.29 0.58
CA ARG A 18 3.76 8.65 1.82
C ARG A 18 2.50 7.86 1.56
N VAL A 19 2.55 6.56 1.83
CA VAL A 19 1.42 5.64 1.68
C VAL A 19 1.02 5.15 3.06
N ARG A 20 -0.28 5.28 3.39
CA ARG A 20 -0.84 4.73 4.61
C ARG A 20 -1.48 3.38 4.32
N PHE A 21 -1.07 2.38 5.09
CA PHE A 21 -1.72 1.08 5.18
C PHE A 21 -2.28 0.88 6.58
N ASP A 22 -3.51 0.38 6.67
CA ASP A 22 -4.11 -0.01 7.94
C ASP A 22 -4.30 -1.53 7.94
N PHE A 23 -3.28 -2.22 8.46
CA PHE A 23 -3.34 -3.66 8.66
C PHE A 23 -4.38 -3.99 9.71
N HIS A 24 -5.04 -5.13 9.60
CA HIS A 24 -6.11 -5.46 10.53
C HIS A 24 -6.15 -6.94 10.89
N THR A 25 -6.74 -7.22 12.06
CA THR A 25 -7.01 -8.59 12.49
C THR A 25 -8.03 -9.26 11.55
N PRO A 26 -7.90 -10.56 11.28
CA PRO A 26 -8.90 -11.29 10.50
C PRO A 26 -10.24 -11.34 11.23
N ILE A 27 -11.35 -11.29 10.48
CA ILE A 27 -12.70 -11.43 11.03
C ILE A 27 -12.89 -12.88 11.51
N ARG A 28 -12.67 -13.15 12.81
CA ARG A 28 -12.83 -14.49 13.39
C ARG A 28 -14.30 -14.84 13.56
N LYS A 29 -14.69 -16.06 13.17
CA LYS A 29 -16.08 -16.54 13.24
C LYS A 29 -16.63 -16.75 14.66
N ASN A 30 -15.76 -16.90 15.68
CA ASN A 30 -16.17 -17.45 16.99
C ASN A 30 -15.78 -16.63 18.23
N ARG A 31 -15.31 -15.38 18.09
CA ARG A 31 -14.87 -14.60 19.27
C ARG A 31 -15.99 -13.64 19.69
N LEU A 32 -16.63 -13.94 20.82
CA LEU A 32 -17.78 -13.22 21.40
C LEU A 32 -17.37 -12.37 22.63
N PHE A 33 -16.08 -12.02 22.75
CA PHE A 33 -15.53 -11.31 23.90
C PHE A 33 -15.05 -9.91 23.49
N PHE A 34 -15.73 -8.89 24.03
CA PHE A 34 -15.50 -7.46 23.82
C PHE A 34 -14.17 -6.98 24.43
N GLY A 35 -13.43 -6.14 23.72
CA GLY A 35 -12.34 -5.31 24.27
C GLY A 35 -11.16 -6.06 24.90
N ALA A 36 -10.92 -7.31 24.52
CA ALA A 36 -9.83 -8.08 25.13
C ALA A 36 -8.45 -7.62 24.60
N PRO A 37 -7.43 -7.45 25.47
CA PRO A 37 -6.06 -7.07 25.11
C PRO A 37 -5.42 -7.91 23.99
N ASP A 38 -5.98 -9.08 23.69
CA ASP A 38 -5.53 -9.97 22.64
C ASP A 38 -5.78 -9.45 21.22
N VAL A 39 -6.82 -8.64 20.94
CA VAL A 39 -7.04 -8.11 19.57
C VAL A 39 -6.03 -7.02 19.22
N ASP A 40 -5.70 -6.14 20.16
CA ASP A 40 -4.71 -5.10 19.98
C ASP A 40 -3.32 -5.70 19.77
N LYS A 41 -2.95 -6.67 20.62
CA LYS A 41 -1.69 -7.43 20.49
C LYS A 41 -1.62 -8.19 19.16
N GLU A 42 -2.73 -8.78 18.71
CA GLU A 42 -2.77 -9.46 17.42
C GLU A 42 -2.57 -8.48 16.26
N ALA A 43 -3.23 -7.32 16.29
CA ALA A 43 -3.05 -6.26 15.31
C ALA A 43 -1.60 -5.74 15.31
N GLU A 44 -1.00 -5.58 16.49
CA GLU A 44 0.40 -5.18 16.65
C GLU A 44 1.35 -6.20 16.02
N MET A 45 1.19 -7.49 16.33
CA MET A 45 2.00 -8.56 15.72
C MET A 45 1.85 -8.59 14.18
N ILE A 46 0.63 -8.42 13.67
CA ILE A 46 0.39 -8.35 12.21
C ILE A 46 1.14 -7.15 11.61
N ARG A 47 1.04 -5.98 12.24
CA ARG A 47 1.75 -4.78 11.81
C ARG A 47 3.26 -5.00 11.79
N GLU A 48 3.83 -5.55 12.86
CA GLU A 48 5.27 -5.86 12.94
C GLU A 48 5.73 -6.80 11.83
N GLN A 49 4.95 -7.86 11.56
CA GLN A 49 5.24 -8.80 10.48
C GLN A 49 5.20 -8.11 9.11
N GLN A 50 4.19 -7.28 8.86
CA GLN A 50 4.04 -6.58 7.58
C GLN A 50 5.14 -5.53 7.38
N VAL A 51 5.52 -4.82 8.43
CA VAL A 51 6.66 -3.90 8.43
C VAL A 51 7.97 -4.64 8.17
N ALA A 52 8.16 -5.82 8.76
CA ALA A 52 9.32 -6.65 8.49
C ALA A 52 9.38 -7.10 7.01
N LEU A 53 8.24 -7.44 6.40
CA LEU A 53 8.18 -7.75 4.96
C LEU A 53 8.52 -6.52 4.12
N LEU A 54 7.94 -5.36 4.42
CA LEU A 54 8.21 -4.12 3.68
C LEU A 54 9.68 -3.70 3.75
N ARG A 55 10.37 -3.94 4.87
CA ARG A 55 11.80 -3.62 5.03
C ARG A 55 12.73 -4.58 4.28
N ASN A 56 12.37 -5.86 4.22
CA ASN A 56 13.31 -6.91 3.83
C ASN A 56 13.01 -7.55 2.47
N VAL A 57 11.79 -7.39 1.94
CA VAL A 57 11.40 -7.95 0.65
C VAL A 57 11.53 -6.87 -0.42
N PRO A 58 12.43 -7.04 -1.41
CA PRO A 58 12.58 -6.08 -2.48
C PRO A 58 11.32 -6.05 -3.34
N ILE A 59 10.83 -4.84 -3.61
CA ILE A 59 9.71 -4.60 -4.52
C ILE A 59 10.27 -3.87 -5.73
N GLN A 60 10.07 -4.43 -6.92
CA GLN A 60 10.60 -3.85 -8.15
C GLN A 60 10.07 -2.42 -8.34
N GLY A 61 10.97 -1.49 -8.60
CA GLY A 61 10.64 -0.08 -8.83
C GLY A 61 10.23 0.70 -7.58
N ILE A 62 10.36 0.12 -6.38
CA ILE A 62 10.05 0.76 -5.09
C ILE A 62 11.26 0.70 -4.17
N THR A 63 11.61 1.85 -3.61
CA THR A 63 12.57 2.00 -2.52
C THR A 63 11.83 2.42 -1.26
N VAL A 64 11.87 1.61 -0.21
CA VAL A 64 11.33 1.98 1.10
C VAL A 64 12.35 2.85 1.83
N GLU A 65 12.00 4.10 2.10
CA GLU A 65 12.87 5.09 2.73
C GLU A 65 12.68 5.12 4.26
N ASP A 66 11.42 5.14 4.69
CA ASP A 66 11.03 5.25 6.09
C ASP A 66 9.70 4.54 6.36
N ILE A 67 9.53 4.08 7.61
CA ILE A 67 8.30 3.46 8.08
C ILE A 67 7.96 4.03 9.46
N ASP A 68 6.86 4.77 9.51
CA ASP A 68 6.30 5.36 10.72
C ASP A 68 5.11 4.52 11.24
N MET A 69 5.18 4.14 12.51
CA MET A 69 4.17 3.37 13.25
C MET A 69 3.56 4.15 14.42
N ALA A 70 3.74 5.47 14.46
CA ALA A 70 3.32 6.33 15.57
C ALA A 70 1.79 6.48 15.71
N ILE A 71 1.02 6.08 14.69
CA ILE A 71 -0.44 6.07 14.79
C ILE A 71 -0.87 4.88 15.64
N ASP A 72 -1.68 5.18 16.66
CA ASP A 72 -2.24 4.19 17.57
C ASP A 72 -3.16 3.19 16.87
N ILE A 73 -3.19 1.98 17.44
CA ILE A 73 -4.14 0.93 17.05
C ILE A 73 -5.55 1.39 17.43
N TYR A 74 -6.51 1.18 16.54
CA TYR A 74 -7.91 1.51 16.79
C TYR A 74 -8.82 0.34 16.43
N ILE A 75 -9.93 0.21 17.15
CA ILE A 75 -10.90 -0.86 16.97
C ILE A 75 -12.16 -0.28 16.34
N LEU A 76 -12.67 -0.94 15.29
CA LEU A 76 -13.99 -0.69 14.74
C LEU A 76 -14.90 -1.90 14.94
N LEU A 77 -16.18 -1.63 15.15
CA LEU A 77 -17.22 -2.66 15.12
C LEU A 77 -17.72 -2.79 13.68
N ASP A 78 -17.60 -3.99 13.10
CA ASP A 78 -18.23 -4.32 11.84
C ASP A 78 -19.76 -4.34 12.03
N GLU A 79 -20.46 -3.42 11.38
CA GLU A 79 -21.92 -3.29 11.48
C GLU A 79 -22.68 -4.53 10.98
N ALA A 80 -22.13 -5.25 10.00
CA ALA A 80 -22.79 -6.42 9.42
C ALA A 80 -22.68 -7.66 10.32
N THR A 81 -21.57 -7.80 11.04
CA THR A 81 -21.30 -8.99 11.87
C THR A 81 -21.34 -8.72 13.38
N GLY A 82 -21.37 -7.45 13.79
CA GLY A 82 -21.28 -7.00 15.18
C GLY A 82 -19.92 -7.26 15.83
N ARG A 83 -18.85 -7.46 15.05
CA ARG A 83 -17.54 -7.92 15.55
C ARG A 83 -16.51 -6.81 15.56
N GLU A 84 -15.65 -6.84 16.57
CA GLU A 84 -14.48 -5.96 16.66
C GLU A 84 -13.40 -6.36 15.66
N ILE A 85 -12.87 -5.35 14.96
CA ILE A 85 -11.71 -5.45 14.08
C ILE A 85 -10.71 -4.40 14.55
N ALA A 86 -9.54 -4.85 15.02
CA ALA A 86 -8.44 -3.96 15.37
C ALA A 86 -7.61 -3.63 14.12
N PHE A 87 -7.36 -2.35 13.90
CA PHE A 87 -6.55 -1.79 12.82
C PHE A 87 -5.26 -1.21 13.39
N ALA A 88 -4.13 -1.55 12.79
CA ALA A 88 -2.80 -1.12 13.15
C ALA A 88 -2.16 -0.35 11.98
N PRO A 89 -2.25 0.99 12.00
CA PRO A 89 -1.80 1.82 10.89
C PRO A 89 -0.28 1.90 10.78
N VAL A 90 0.19 2.08 9.54
CA VAL A 90 1.58 2.31 9.16
C VAL A 90 1.63 3.34 8.04
N ILE A 91 2.53 4.32 8.15
CA ILE A 91 2.87 5.23 7.05
C ILE A 91 4.23 4.80 6.51
N VAL A 92 4.27 4.49 5.21
CA VAL A 92 5.50 4.12 4.51
C VAL A 92 5.87 5.26 3.58
N THR A 93 7.07 5.82 3.78
CA THR A 93 7.67 6.75 2.81
C THR A 93 8.44 5.93 1.78
N VAL A 94 8.08 6.09 0.51
CA VAL A 94 8.68 5.35 -0.60
C VAL A 94 9.14 6.29 -1.71
N GLY A 95 10.25 5.93 -2.35
CA GLY A 95 10.60 6.38 -3.69
C GLY A 95 10.15 5.34 -4.71
N ALA A 96 9.59 5.79 -5.84
CA ALA A 96 9.13 4.94 -6.92
C ALA A 96 9.70 5.39 -8.27
N ASP A 97 10.16 4.43 -9.08
CA ASP A 97 10.76 4.71 -10.38
C ASP A 97 9.72 5.23 -11.38
N THR A 98 8.49 4.71 -11.29
CA THR A 98 7.37 5.09 -12.16
C THR A 98 6.05 5.17 -11.41
N LEU A 99 5.06 5.85 -12.00
CA LEU A 99 3.70 5.88 -11.48
C LEU A 99 3.04 4.50 -11.49
N GLU A 100 3.43 3.62 -12.42
CA GLU A 100 2.93 2.24 -12.50
C GLU A 100 3.42 1.40 -11.30
N ASP A 101 4.67 1.60 -10.88
CA ASP A 101 5.24 0.89 -9.73
C ASP A 101 4.60 1.37 -8.43
N LEU A 102 4.37 2.69 -8.30
CA LEU A 102 3.64 3.26 -7.17
C LEU A 102 2.21 2.75 -7.08
N LEU A 103 1.50 2.66 -8.22
CA LEU A 103 0.16 2.06 -8.28
C LEU A 103 0.19 0.62 -7.79
N ARG A 104 1.08 -0.23 -8.33
CA ARG A 104 1.22 -1.62 -7.90
C ARG A 104 1.51 -1.75 -6.41
N PHE A 105 2.37 -0.89 -5.88
CA PHE A 105 2.68 -0.87 -4.46
C PHE A 105 1.44 -0.62 -3.58
N THR A 106 0.54 0.25 -4.06
CA THR A 106 -0.69 0.65 -3.36
C THR A 106 -1.87 -0.29 -3.57
N LEU A 107 -1.81 -1.23 -4.52
CA LEU A 107 -2.87 -2.22 -4.77
C LEU A 107 -2.87 -3.32 -3.70
N ARG A 108 -3.31 -2.96 -2.49
CA ARG A 108 -3.45 -3.83 -1.33
C ARG A 108 -4.77 -3.54 -0.63
N ASP A 109 -5.37 -4.53 0.00
CA ASP A 109 -6.64 -4.37 0.72
C ASP A 109 -6.50 -3.39 1.90
N GLU A 110 -5.30 -3.29 2.47
CA GLU A 110 -4.98 -2.43 3.60
C GLU A 110 -4.71 -0.97 3.21
N TYR A 111 -4.62 -0.66 1.90
CA TYR A 111 -4.36 0.70 1.43
C TYR A 111 -5.47 1.67 1.87
N ARG A 112 -5.06 2.82 2.41
CA ARG A 112 -5.98 3.88 2.85
C ARG A 112 -5.82 5.18 2.10
N LYS A 113 -4.59 5.68 2.00
CA LYS A 113 -4.30 6.94 1.32
C LYS A 113 -2.87 6.99 0.82
N ILE A 114 -2.66 7.84 -0.17
CA ILE A 114 -1.35 8.23 -0.67
C ILE A 114 -1.24 9.75 -0.67
N GLU A 115 -0.04 10.25 -0.38
CA GLU A 115 0.34 11.65 -0.51
C GLU A 115 1.65 11.71 -1.31
N LEU A 116 1.64 12.39 -2.46
CA LEU A 116 2.85 12.63 -3.24
C LEU A 116 3.63 13.77 -2.57
N ILE A 117 4.89 13.52 -2.23
CA ILE A 117 5.80 14.50 -1.61
C ILE A 117 6.61 15.19 -2.70
N GLU A 118 7.20 14.40 -3.60
CA GLU A 118 8.05 14.90 -4.68
C GLU A 118 7.78 14.12 -5.97
N PRO A 119 7.91 14.78 -7.14
CA PRO A 119 8.08 16.23 -7.30
C PRO A 119 6.75 16.98 -7.09
N GLU A 120 6.81 18.30 -6.85
CA GLU A 120 5.62 19.16 -6.75
C GLU A 120 4.80 19.15 -8.04
N GLN A 121 5.48 19.03 -9.18
CA GLN A 121 4.87 18.90 -10.50
C GLN A 121 5.58 17.79 -11.27
N PHE A 122 4.81 16.95 -11.97
CA PHE A 122 5.34 15.98 -12.91
C PHE A 122 4.54 16.03 -14.21
N PHE A 123 5.21 15.74 -15.31
CA PHE A 123 4.59 15.65 -16.63
C PHE A 123 4.55 14.19 -17.06
N LEU A 124 3.38 13.73 -17.48
CA LEU A 124 3.21 12.42 -18.10
C LEU A 124 3.15 12.59 -19.61
N HIS A 125 3.97 11.85 -20.34
CA HIS A 125 3.77 11.71 -21.76
C HIS A 125 2.47 10.94 -22.05
N ARG A 126 1.88 11.20 -23.21
CA ARG A 126 0.66 10.52 -23.68
C ARG A 126 0.73 9.00 -23.51
N PHE A 127 1.84 8.38 -23.91
CA PHE A 127 2.03 6.94 -23.80
C PHE A 127 2.09 6.44 -22.35
N GLU A 128 2.68 7.22 -21.44
CA GLU A 128 2.75 6.87 -20.01
C GLU A 128 1.37 6.89 -19.39
N LEU A 129 0.55 7.90 -19.74
CA LEU A 129 -0.84 7.98 -19.31
C LEU A 129 -1.69 6.84 -19.89
N GLU A 130 -1.56 6.54 -21.19
CA GLU A 130 -2.24 5.42 -21.84
C GLU A 130 -1.90 4.08 -21.16
N ARG A 131 -0.62 3.84 -20.87
CA ARG A 131 -0.13 2.64 -20.17
C ARG A 131 -0.64 2.58 -18.73
N PHE A 132 -0.67 3.71 -18.02
CA PHE A 132 -1.20 3.80 -16.66
C PHE A 132 -2.70 3.45 -16.62
N ILE A 133 -3.51 4.04 -17.50
CA ILE A 133 -4.94 3.75 -17.61
C ILE A 133 -5.16 2.27 -17.97
N PHE A 134 -4.39 1.73 -18.92
CA PHE A 134 -4.45 0.33 -19.28
C PHE A 134 -4.19 -0.58 -18.08
N ARG A 135 -3.14 -0.28 -17.29
CA ARG A 135 -2.79 -1.05 -16.09
C ARG A 135 -3.93 -1.11 -15.09
N ILE A 136 -4.53 0.04 -14.74
CA ILE A 136 -5.66 0.12 -13.81
C ILE A 136 -6.80 -0.78 -14.28
N ASN A 137 -7.13 -0.74 -15.57
CA ASN A 137 -8.20 -1.56 -16.13
C ASN A 137 -7.89 -3.05 -16.09
N GLU A 138 -6.64 -3.44 -16.37
CA GLU A 138 -6.23 -4.85 -16.27
C GLU A 138 -6.27 -5.36 -14.83
N ASP A 139 -5.79 -4.56 -13.87
CA ASP A 139 -5.81 -4.94 -12.45
C ASP A 139 -7.25 -5.08 -11.93
N GLN A 140 -8.16 -4.18 -12.35
CA GLN A 140 -9.60 -4.29 -12.10
C GLN A 140 -10.23 -5.56 -12.68
N LYS A 141 -9.89 -5.91 -13.94
CA LYS A 141 -10.37 -7.15 -14.57
C LYS A 141 -9.86 -8.37 -13.82
N GLN A 142 -8.58 -8.40 -13.45
CA GLN A 142 -7.98 -9.50 -12.69
C GLN A 142 -8.66 -9.67 -11.33
N TYR A 143 -8.88 -8.56 -10.61
CA TYR A 143 -9.60 -8.57 -9.35
C TYR A 143 -11.01 -9.14 -9.50
N ARG A 144 -11.77 -8.68 -10.50
CA ARG A 144 -13.10 -9.21 -10.81
C ARG A 144 -13.09 -10.69 -11.14
N GLN A 145 -12.17 -11.15 -11.99
CA GLN A 145 -12.06 -12.57 -12.35
C GLN A 145 -11.72 -13.44 -11.13
N ALA A 146 -10.84 -12.95 -10.25
CA ALA A 146 -10.51 -13.64 -9.00
C ALA A 146 -11.74 -13.74 -8.09
N LEU A 147 -12.55 -12.69 -8.01
CA LEU A 147 -13.80 -12.68 -7.26
C LEU A 147 -14.85 -13.64 -7.87
N GLU A 148 -15.06 -13.59 -9.18
CA GLU A 148 -15.98 -14.48 -9.91
C GLU A 148 -15.62 -15.97 -9.68
N ARG A 149 -14.32 -16.31 -9.72
CA ARG A 149 -13.82 -17.66 -9.40
C ARG A 149 -14.08 -18.08 -7.96
N ARG A 150 -14.03 -17.15 -6.99
CA ARG A 150 -14.34 -17.44 -5.57
C ARG A 150 -15.84 -17.60 -5.32
N LEU A 151 -16.68 -16.88 -6.08
CA LEU A 151 -18.13 -16.89 -5.94
C LEU A 151 -18.83 -18.02 -6.70
N THR A 152 -18.19 -18.57 -7.74
CA THR A 152 -18.73 -19.71 -8.49
C THR A 152 -18.56 -20.98 -7.67
N PRO A 153 -19.65 -21.61 -7.17
CA PRO A 153 -19.55 -22.89 -6.46
C PRO A 153 -19.09 -23.96 -7.46
N ARG A 154 -18.20 -24.85 -7.02
CA ARG A 154 -17.95 -26.12 -7.72
C ARG A 154 -19.15 -27.04 -7.61
#